data_AF-A0A3D5UAB1-F1
#
_entry.id   AF-A0A3D5UAB1-F1
#
_cell.length_a   1.000
_cell.length_b   1.000
_cell.length_c   1.000
_cell.angle_alpha   90.00
_cell.angle_beta   90.00
_cell.angle_gamma   90.00
#
_symmetry.space_group_name_H-M   'P 1'
#
loop_
_entity.id
_entity.type
_entity.pdbx_description
1 polymer ?
#
loop_
_entity_poly.entity_id
_entity_poly.type
_entity_poly.pdbx_seq_one_letter_code
_entity_poly.pdbx_strand_id
1 'polypeptide(L)'
;MKRLKSFLNFGILLATMLSTMPLYAQIGPQWAWITNATGENTQRARGIACDEDDNIYVCGHFLGDTTFGPGLLSSNGDTDA
;
A
#
# COMPACT_ATOMS: atom_id res chain seq x y z
N MET A 1 52.46 -1.81 -3.29
CA MET A 1 51.52 -2.96 -3.19
C MET A 1 50.40 -2.79 -2.15
N LYS A 2 50.61 -2.19 -0.97
CA LYS A 2 49.54 -1.99 0.04
C LYS A 2 48.36 -1.13 -0.46
N ARG A 3 48.65 -0.07 -1.22
CA ARG A 3 47.63 0.83 -1.81
C ARG A 3 46.74 0.11 -2.84
N LEU A 4 47.31 -0.76 -3.67
CA LEU A 4 46.58 -1.54 -4.68
C LEU A 4 45.58 -2.51 -4.05
N LYS A 5 45.98 -3.20 -2.97
CA LYS A 5 45.08 -4.08 -2.19
C LYS A 5 43.95 -3.29 -1.54
N SER A 6 44.22 -2.07 -1.08
CA SER A 6 43.20 -1.17 -0.53
C SER A 6 42.15 -0.77 -1.56
N PHE A 7 42.56 -0.45 -2.79
CA PHE A 7 41.61 -0.12 -3.87
C PHE A 7 40.77 -1.32 -4.30
N LEU A 8 41.40 -2.50 -4.39
CA LEU A 8 40.68 -3.74 -4.72
C LEU A 8 39.64 -4.09 -3.66
N ASN A 9 39.99 -3.99 -2.38
CA ASN A 9 39.07 -4.24 -1.26
C ASN A 9 37.91 -3.24 -1.24
N PHE A 10 38.17 -1.97 -1.58
CA PHE A 10 37.12 -0.95 -1.69
C PHE A 10 36.13 -1.27 -2.83
N GLY A 11 36.63 -1.74 -3.97
CA GLY A 11 35.78 -2.19 -5.07
C GLY A 11 34.90 -3.38 -4.73
N ILE A 12 35.42 -4.36 -3.99
CA ILE A 12 34.65 -5.53 -3.52
C ILE A 12 33.56 -5.11 -2.55
N LEU A 13 33.88 -4.22 -1.59
CA LEU A 13 32.91 -3.70 -0.64
C LEU A 13 31.74 -3.01 -1.38
N LEU A 14 32.05 -2.15 -2.34
CA LEU A 14 31.05 -1.46 -3.14
C LEU A 14 30.14 -2.45 -3.90
N ALA A 15 30.72 -3.47 -4.55
CA ALA A 15 29.96 -4.49 -5.28
C ALA A 15 29.00 -5.27 -4.36
N THR A 16 29.44 -5.63 -3.14
CA THR A 16 28.56 -6.32 -2.18
C THR A 16 27.40 -5.45 -1.70
N MET A 17 27.61 -4.13 -1.52
CA MET A 17 26.53 -3.21 -1.14
C MET A 17 25.49 -3.01 -2.25
N LEU A 18 25.89 -3.05 -3.52
CA LEU A 18 24.95 -2.98 -4.63
C LEU A 18 24.15 -4.28 -4.78
N SER A 19 24.75 -5.44 -4.48
CA SER A 19 24.09 -6.75 -4.59
C SER A 19 22.99 -7.00 -3.55
N THR A 20 22.98 -6.25 -2.45
CA THR A 20 21.97 -6.37 -1.39
C THR A 20 20.82 -5.38 -1.57
N MET A 21 20.80 -4.60 -2.64
CA MET A 21 19.64 -3.75 -2.94
C MET A 21 18.43 -4.63 -3.26
N PRO A 22 17.36 -4.59 -2.44
CA PRO A 22 16.16 -5.34 -2.73
C PRO A 22 15.56 -4.87 -4.06
N LEU A 23 15.42 -5.80 -5.00
CA LEU A 23 14.55 -5.65 -6.17
C LEU A 23 13.10 -5.72 -5.69
N TYR A 24 12.61 -4.65 -5.07
CA TYR A 24 11.18 -4.51 -4.90
C TYR A 24 10.55 -4.44 -6.30
N ALA A 25 9.40 -5.08 -6.48
CA ALA A 25 8.53 -4.70 -7.58
C ALA A 25 8.37 -3.18 -7.52
N GLN A 26 8.59 -2.48 -8.63
CA GLN A 26 8.41 -1.04 -8.73
C GLN A 26 7.10 -0.67 -8.03
N ILE A 27 7.19 0.14 -6.96
CA ILE A 27 6.00 0.66 -6.28
C ILE A 27 5.28 1.47 -7.36
N GLY A 28 4.12 0.97 -7.80
CA GLY A 28 3.29 1.68 -8.77
C GLY A 28 2.93 3.07 -8.25
N PRO A 29 2.47 3.98 -9.12
CA PRO A 29 2.07 5.31 -8.68
C PRO A 29 1.12 5.22 -7.48
N GLN A 30 1.50 5.84 -6.37
CA GLN A 30 0.62 6.00 -5.22
C GLN A 30 -0.38 7.10 -5.58
N TRP A 31 -1.62 6.71 -5.82
CA TRP A 31 -2.69 7.64 -6.18
C TRP A 31 -3.15 8.39 -4.93
N ALA A 32 -2.75 9.65 -4.81
CA ALA A 32 -3.02 10.48 -3.63
C ALA A 32 -4.52 10.70 -3.35
N TRP A 33 -5.38 10.51 -4.36
CA TRP A 33 -6.83 10.63 -4.22
C TRP A 33 -7.51 9.34 -3.73
N ILE A 34 -6.83 8.19 -3.76
CA ILE A 34 -7.41 6.93 -3.30
C ILE A 34 -7.42 6.91 -1.78
N THR A 35 -8.62 6.83 -1.21
CA THR A 35 -8.81 6.54 0.21
C THR A 35 -9.11 5.05 0.36
N ASN A 36 -8.27 4.34 1.12
CA ASN A 36 -8.50 2.93 1.40
C ASN A 36 -9.55 2.77 2.50
N ALA A 37 -10.43 1.78 2.33
CA ALA A 37 -11.16 1.22 3.45
C ALA A 37 -10.20 0.33 4.26
N THR A 38 -10.09 0.54 5.56
CA THR A 38 -9.20 -0.23 6.43
C THR A 38 -9.96 -0.81 7.61
N GLY A 39 -9.62 -2.02 8.02
CA GLY A 39 -10.22 -2.71 9.15
C GLY A 39 -9.57 -4.08 9.33
N GLU A 40 -9.80 -4.71 10.48
CA GLU A 40 -9.21 -6.03 10.78
C GLU A 40 -9.85 -7.17 9.96
N ASN A 41 -11.06 -6.93 9.49
CA ASN A 41 -11.92 -7.90 8.82
C ASN A 41 -12.05 -7.61 7.32
N THR A 42 -12.89 -8.39 6.62
CA THR A 42 -13.08 -8.28 5.18
C THR A 42 -14.02 -7.12 4.81
N GLN A 43 -13.58 -6.26 3.89
CA GLN A 43 -14.41 -5.30 3.15
C GLN A 43 -14.49 -5.73 1.68
N ARG A 44 -15.68 -5.67 1.08
CA ARG A 44 -15.86 -5.97 -0.35
C ARG A 44 -16.74 -4.93 -1.02
N ALA A 45 -16.16 -4.21 -1.98
CA ALA A 45 -16.91 -3.39 -2.92
C ALA A 45 -17.64 -4.30 -3.94
N ARG A 46 -18.90 -3.99 -4.23
CA ARG A 46 -19.74 -4.64 -5.25
C ARG A 46 -20.06 -3.73 -6.43
N GLY A 47 -20.01 -2.42 -6.23
CA GLY A 47 -20.27 -1.44 -7.29
C GLY A 47 -19.64 -0.10 -6.95
N ILE A 48 -19.38 0.67 -8.00
CA ILE A 48 -18.87 2.04 -7.93
C ILE A 48 -19.58 2.89 -8.97
N ALA A 49 -19.92 4.13 -8.61
CA ALA A 49 -20.50 5.12 -9.49
C ALA A 49 -19.94 6.50 -9.15
N CYS A 50 -20.04 7.42 -10.11
CA CYS A 50 -19.65 8.81 -9.96
C CYS A 50 -20.85 9.69 -10.34
N ASP A 51 -21.06 10.80 -9.63
CA ASP A 51 -22.03 11.82 -10.05
C ASP A 51 -21.38 12.87 -10.97
N GLU A 52 -22.15 13.88 -11.37
CA GLU A 52 -21.70 14.96 -12.25
C GLU A 52 -20.69 15.92 -11.59
N ASP A 53 -20.58 15.87 -10.25
CA ASP A 53 -19.68 16.70 -9.44
C ASP A 53 -18.40 15.93 -9.03
N ASP A 54 -18.11 14.81 -9.70
CA ASP A 54 -16.97 13.91 -9.43
C ASP A 54 -16.96 13.27 -8.02
N ASN A 55 -18.11 13.20 -7.33
CA ASN A 55 -18.20 12.44 -6.08
C ASN A 55 -18.27 10.94 -6.37
N ILE A 56 -17.45 10.17 -5.65
CA ILE A 56 -17.35 8.72 -5.81
C ILE A 56 -18.22 8.02 -4.78
N TYR A 57 -19.13 7.17 -5.25
CA TYR A 57 -19.99 6.33 -4.43
C TYR A 57 -19.61 4.87 -4.60
N VAL A 58 -19.40 4.17 -3.49
CA VAL A 58 -19.09 2.73 -3.47
C VAL A 58 -20.16 2.01 -2.66
N CYS A 59 -20.69 0.92 -3.20
CA CYS A 59 -21.59 0.03 -2.46
C CYS A 59 -20.91 -1.33 -2.25
N GLY A 60 -21.26 -2.01 -1.17
CA GLY A 60 -20.53 -3.21 -0.77
C GLY A 60 -21.03 -3.82 0.52
N HIS A 61 -20.12 -4.47 1.24
CA HIS A 61 -20.35 -4.91 2.60
C HIS A 61 -19.02 -4.93 3.37
N PHE A 62 -19.11 -4.77 4.68
CA PHE A 62 -17.98 -4.84 5.61
C PHE A 62 -18.36 -5.68 6.84
N LEU A 63 -17.34 -6.24 7.49
CA LEU A 63 -17.46 -7.02 8.73
C LEU A 63 -16.70 -6.28 9.84
N GLY A 64 -17.29 -6.23 11.04
CA GLY A 64 -16.71 -5.55 12.20
C GLY A 64 -16.46 -4.05 11.99
N ASP A 65 -15.43 -3.53 12.65
CA ASP A 65 -15.04 -2.12 12.55
C ASP A 65 -14.26 -1.86 11.25
N THR A 66 -14.70 -0.85 10.49
CA THR A 66 -14.08 -0.42 9.24
C THR A 66 -14.01 1.09 9.17
N THR A 67 -12.83 1.62 8.81
CA THR A 67 -12.57 3.04 8.59
C THR A 67 -12.63 3.34 7.09
N PHE A 68 -13.46 4.31 6.71
CA PHE A 68 -13.51 4.90 5.38
C PHE A 68 -13.11 6.37 5.47
N GLY A 69 -11.87 6.69 5.07
CA GLY A 69 -11.35 8.04 5.23
C GLY A 69 -11.35 8.46 6.70
N PRO A 70 -11.98 9.61 7.07
CA PRO A 70 -12.07 10.03 8.47
C PRO A 70 -13.17 9.32 9.27
N GLY A 71 -14.04 8.52 8.65
CA GLY A 71 -15.21 7.91 9.30
C GLY A 71 -14.99 6.48 9.74
N LEU A 72 -15.29 6.17 11.00
CA LEU A 72 -15.37 4.80 11.52
C LEU A 72 -16.81 4.30 11.44
N LEU A 73 -17.01 3.13 10.85
CA LEU A 73 -18.28 2.40 10.83
C LEU A 73 -18.10 1.07 11.56
N SER A 74 -19.00 0.78 12.50
CA SER A 74 -19.03 -0.47 13.26
C SER A 74 -20.21 -1.31 12.80
N SER A 75 -19.92 -2.54 12.38
CA SER A 75 -20.97 -3.51 12.05
C SER A 75 -21.71 -3.94 13.32
N ASN A 76 -23.05 -3.95 13.30
CA ASN A 76 -23.86 -4.40 14.44
C ASN A 76 -23.96 -5.94 14.55
N GLY A 77 -23.35 -6.67 13.61
CA GLY A 77 -23.22 -8.12 13.59
C GLY A 77 -22.04 -8.56 12.71
N ASP A 78 -22.18 -9.69 12.01
CA ASP A 78 -21.11 -10.21 11.15
C ASP A 78 -20.98 -9.46 9.81
N THR A 79 -22.03 -8.85 9.25
CA THR A 79 -21.91 -8.14 7.97
C THR A 79 -22.99 -7.08 7.83
N ASP A 80 -22.56 -5.84 7.58
CA ASP A 80 -23.41 -4.72 7.23
C ASP A 80 -23.12 -4.24 5.79
N ALA A 81 -24.13 -3.67 5.11
CA ALA A 81 -24.11 -3.27 3.70
C ALA A 81 -24.47 -1.79 3.52
#